data_AF-A0A0D6DWD3-F1
#
_entry.id   AF-A0A0D6DWD3-F1
#
_cell.length_a   1.000
_cell.length_b   1.000
_cell.length_c   1.000
_cell.angle_alpha   90.00
_cell.angle_beta   90.00
_cell.angle_gamma   90.00
#
_symmetry.space_group_name_H-M   'P 1'
#
loop_
_entity.id
_entity.type
_entity.pdbx_description
1 polymer ?
#
loop_
_entity_poly.entity_id
_entity_poly.type
_entity_poly.pdbx_seq_one_letter_code
_entity_poly.pdbx_strand_id
1 'polypeptide(L)'
;MTDYTFSPELDERLRGFISKPGNFIADIGFVHALFAYPLVAVREQFIVPIEDKSVIPVFTTSQAVATFQEQVTQALTYVNKSFVSVVEDLMTQEFDAIAFNLQPAGQDASNATMLPREHLITFINRYTDVLNKLSDNPSLSVSEQHFLMPAFTRQTADGSVSRIFATLSNADGESFVPVFSSILSFSKWYNHPDFGIPFQESKGIVLTWCLSELKAPRTGVNELEDVLGVAVDPFDASDYAQSIILWQDLESSGTSS
;
A
#
# COMPACT_ATOMS: atom_id res chain seq x y z
N MET A 1 10.69 -33.35 -11.02
CA MET A 1 10.91 -31.91 -10.76
C MET A 1 9.54 -31.32 -10.53
N THR A 2 9.33 -30.53 -9.48
CA THR A 2 8.09 -29.76 -9.34
C THR A 2 8.12 -28.63 -10.38
N ASP A 3 7.09 -28.51 -11.21
CA ASP A 3 6.99 -27.55 -12.32
C ASP A 3 6.66 -26.11 -11.86
N TYR A 4 6.91 -25.79 -10.59
CA TYR A 4 6.61 -24.48 -10.01
C TYR A 4 7.69 -24.05 -9.01
N THR A 5 7.81 -22.73 -8.85
CA THR A 5 8.75 -22.08 -7.94
C THR A 5 8.02 -21.18 -6.94
N PHE A 6 8.63 -20.99 -5.77
CA PHE A 6 8.16 -20.06 -4.75
C PHE A 6 9.05 -18.82 -4.71
N SER A 7 8.45 -17.68 -4.37
CA SER A 7 9.15 -16.44 -4.07
C SER A 7 9.18 -16.20 -2.56
N PRO A 8 10.34 -16.28 -1.90
CA PRO A 8 10.45 -15.97 -0.47
C PRO A 8 9.97 -14.55 -0.14
N GLU A 9 10.22 -13.58 -1.04
CA GLU A 9 9.78 -12.19 -0.90
C GLU A 9 8.24 -12.10 -0.82
N LEU A 10 7.52 -12.88 -1.63
CA LEU A 10 6.05 -12.86 -1.60
C LEU A 10 5.50 -13.39 -0.27
N ASP A 11 6.09 -14.45 0.29
CA ASP A 11 5.70 -14.97 1.60
C ASP A 11 6.02 -13.97 2.73
N GLU A 12 7.19 -13.32 2.68
CA GLU A 12 7.56 -12.29 3.65
C GLU A 12 6.60 -11.10 3.62
N ARG A 13 6.23 -10.62 2.43
CA ARG A 13 5.24 -9.53 2.28
C ARG A 13 3.85 -9.93 2.76
N LEU A 14 3.44 -11.17 2.49
CA LEU A 14 2.17 -11.70 3.01
C LEU A 14 2.16 -11.73 4.54
N ARG A 15 3.23 -12.19 5.20
CA ARG A 15 3.37 -12.16 6.66
C ARG A 15 3.33 -10.73 7.20
N GLY A 16 3.99 -9.78 6.51
CA GLY A 16 3.95 -8.36 6.84
C GLY A 16 2.53 -7.78 6.80
N PHE A 17 1.80 -8.08 5.73
CA PHE A 17 0.40 -7.69 5.55
C PHE A 17 -0.51 -8.25 6.66
N ILE A 18 -0.35 -9.54 7.00
CA ILE A 18 -1.16 -10.19 8.05
C ILE A 18 -0.84 -9.63 9.43
N SER A 19 0.44 -9.44 9.75
CA SER A 19 0.88 -8.99 11.08
C SER A 19 0.60 -7.52 11.36
N LYS A 20 0.34 -6.70 10.33
CA LYS A 20 0.09 -5.26 10.45
C LYS A 20 -1.12 -4.81 9.61
N PRO A 21 -2.36 -5.20 9.95
CA PRO A 21 -3.53 -4.84 9.15
C PRO A 21 -3.71 -3.32 9.02
N GLY A 22 -3.85 -2.84 7.77
CA GLY A 22 -4.01 -1.42 7.46
C GLY A 22 -2.73 -0.59 7.54
N ASN A 23 -1.57 -1.24 7.69
CA ASN A 23 -0.28 -0.57 7.62
C ASN A 23 0.06 -0.29 6.15
N PHE A 24 0.19 0.99 5.80
CA PHE A 24 0.34 1.42 4.41
C PHE A 24 1.54 0.78 3.71
N ILE A 25 2.70 0.69 4.39
CA ILE A 25 3.93 0.13 3.82
C ILE A 25 3.82 -1.39 3.65
N ALA A 26 3.21 -2.09 4.62
CA ALA A 26 2.97 -3.52 4.51
C ALA A 26 1.99 -3.84 3.37
N ASP A 27 0.88 -3.11 3.32
CA ASP A 27 -0.18 -3.29 2.32
C ASP A 27 0.34 -3.02 0.90
N ILE A 28 0.98 -1.87 0.65
CA ILE A 28 1.49 -1.52 -0.69
C ILE A 28 2.62 -2.47 -1.12
N GLY A 29 3.46 -2.91 -0.18
CA GLY A 29 4.51 -3.88 -0.43
C GLY A 29 3.95 -5.25 -0.81
N PHE A 30 2.86 -5.67 -0.18
CA PHE A 30 2.15 -6.91 -0.53
C PHE A 30 1.50 -6.81 -1.91
N VAL A 31 0.81 -5.71 -2.21
CA VAL A 31 0.22 -5.51 -3.55
C VAL A 31 1.30 -5.51 -4.64
N HIS A 32 2.42 -4.82 -4.42
CA HIS A 32 3.56 -4.86 -5.34
C HIS A 32 4.06 -6.31 -5.54
N ALA A 33 4.24 -7.07 -4.47
CA ALA A 33 4.70 -8.46 -4.55
C ALA A 33 3.72 -9.38 -5.30
N LEU A 34 2.41 -9.17 -5.16
CA LEU A 34 1.39 -9.92 -5.90
C LEU A 34 1.49 -9.73 -7.42
N PHE A 35 1.87 -8.53 -7.87
CA PHE A 35 2.10 -8.27 -9.29
C PHE A 35 3.49 -8.69 -9.78
N ALA A 36 4.49 -8.67 -8.89
CA ALA A 36 5.87 -8.99 -9.23
C ALA A 36 6.17 -10.50 -9.27
N TYR A 37 5.49 -11.29 -8.45
CA TYR A 37 5.78 -12.71 -8.27
C TYR A 37 4.57 -13.60 -8.54
N PRO A 38 4.77 -14.76 -9.17
CA PRO A 38 3.69 -15.72 -9.35
C PRO A 38 3.30 -16.38 -8.03
N LEU A 39 2.02 -16.71 -7.91
CA LEU A 39 1.47 -17.57 -6.88
C LEU A 39 1.54 -19.03 -7.33
N VAL A 40 1.66 -19.96 -6.39
CA VAL A 40 1.41 -21.38 -6.69
C VAL A 40 -0.07 -21.64 -6.49
N ALA A 41 -0.73 -22.18 -7.51
CA ALA A 41 -2.16 -22.46 -7.49
C ALA A 41 -2.43 -23.83 -8.14
N VAL A 42 -3.63 -24.36 -7.92
CA VAL A 42 -4.09 -25.56 -8.62
C VAL A 42 -4.29 -25.22 -10.10
N ARG A 43 -3.80 -26.08 -10.99
CA ARG A 43 -3.89 -25.93 -12.45
C ARG A 43 -5.34 -26.03 -12.89
N GLU A 44 -6.01 -27.06 -12.41
CA GLU A 44 -7.43 -27.28 -12.63
C GLU A 44 -8.25 -26.25 -11.85
N GLN A 45 -9.48 -26.00 -12.30
CA GLN A 45 -10.41 -25.19 -11.53
C GLN A 45 -10.78 -25.95 -10.25
N PHE A 46 -10.24 -25.51 -9.12
CA PHE A 46 -10.42 -26.15 -7.83
C PHE A 46 -10.80 -25.11 -6.78
N ILE A 47 -11.87 -25.40 -6.04
CA ILE A 47 -12.33 -24.56 -4.93
C ILE A 47 -12.39 -25.35 -3.65
N VAL A 48 -12.22 -24.64 -2.54
CA VAL A 48 -12.40 -25.18 -1.20
C VAL A 48 -13.65 -24.56 -0.60
N PRO A 49 -14.65 -25.35 -0.18
CA PRO A 49 -15.75 -24.84 0.62
C PRO A 49 -15.25 -24.61 2.05
N ILE A 50 -15.38 -23.38 2.54
CA ILE A 50 -15.08 -23.02 3.93
C ILE A 50 -16.29 -22.28 4.49
N GLU A 51 -16.94 -22.86 5.49
CA GLU A 51 -18.23 -22.39 6.00
C GLU A 51 -19.27 -22.29 4.87
N ASP A 52 -19.77 -21.08 4.58
CA ASP A 52 -20.70 -20.76 3.49
C ASP A 52 -20.00 -20.16 2.26
N LYS A 53 -18.66 -20.15 2.23
CA LYS A 53 -17.85 -19.51 1.17
C LYS A 53 -17.14 -20.52 0.29
N SER A 54 -17.07 -20.19 -0.98
CA SER A 54 -16.24 -20.84 -2.00
C SER A 54 -14.94 -20.05 -2.19
N VAL A 55 -13.79 -20.68 -1.95
CA VAL A 55 -12.49 -19.99 -2.03
C VAL A 55 -11.53 -20.65 -3.01
N ILE A 56 -10.72 -19.83 -3.68
CA ILE A 56 -9.59 -20.29 -4.50
C ILE A 56 -8.36 -20.43 -3.60
N PRO A 57 -7.80 -21.64 -3.41
CA PRO A 57 -6.57 -21.81 -2.64
C PRO A 57 -5.35 -21.39 -3.47
N VAL A 58 -4.49 -20.56 -2.87
CA VAL A 58 -3.18 -20.16 -3.42
C VAL A 58 -2.09 -20.28 -2.37
N PHE A 59 -0.85 -20.48 -2.81
CA PHE A 59 0.27 -20.81 -1.94
C PHE A 59 1.51 -19.97 -2.24
N THR A 60 2.20 -19.56 -1.19
CA THR A 60 3.48 -18.84 -1.23
C THR A 60 4.65 -19.69 -0.72
N THR A 61 4.40 -20.87 -0.15
CA THR A 61 5.43 -21.77 0.38
C THR A 61 5.19 -23.24 0.05
N SER A 62 6.27 -24.02 0.01
CA SER A 62 6.21 -25.48 -0.15
C SER A 62 5.51 -26.16 1.02
N GLN A 63 5.70 -25.67 2.24
CA GLN A 63 5.06 -26.19 3.44
C GLN A 63 3.53 -26.02 3.38
N ALA A 64 3.04 -24.88 2.90
CA ALA A 64 1.61 -24.65 2.73
C ALA A 64 1.00 -25.61 1.69
N VAL A 65 1.70 -25.85 0.56
CA VAL A 65 1.27 -26.85 -0.43
C VAL A 65 1.24 -28.25 0.19
N ALA A 66 2.29 -28.66 0.90
CA ALA A 66 2.36 -29.97 1.53
C ALA A 66 1.23 -30.16 2.55
N THR A 67 1.00 -29.16 3.41
CA THR A 67 -0.08 -29.19 4.40
C THR A 67 -1.44 -29.30 3.73
N PHE A 68 -1.67 -28.55 2.66
CA PHE A 68 -2.91 -28.61 1.89
C PHE A 68 -3.11 -29.97 1.20
N GLN A 69 -2.04 -30.56 0.65
CA GLN A 69 -2.05 -31.88 0.03
C GLN A 69 -2.46 -33.00 1.00
N GLU A 70 -2.14 -32.88 2.28
CA GLU A 70 -2.59 -33.83 3.31
C GLU A 70 -4.10 -33.74 3.58
N GLN A 71 -4.73 -32.61 3.26
CA GLN A 71 -6.15 -32.37 3.51
C GLN A 71 -7.05 -32.73 2.32
N VAL A 72 -6.49 -32.81 1.11
CA VAL A 72 -7.26 -33.11 -0.12
C VAL A 72 -7.07 -34.56 -0.55
N THR A 73 -8.17 -35.26 -0.82
CA THR A 73 -8.14 -36.66 -1.28
C THR A 73 -7.89 -36.80 -2.78
N GLN A 74 -8.04 -35.71 -3.54
CA GLN A 74 -7.87 -35.68 -4.98
C GLN A 74 -6.41 -35.39 -5.35
N ALA A 75 -5.89 -36.08 -6.37
CA ALA A 75 -4.62 -35.72 -6.98
C ALA A 75 -4.78 -34.41 -7.77
N LEU A 76 -4.09 -33.36 -7.33
CA LEU A 76 -4.12 -32.03 -7.94
C LEU A 76 -2.78 -31.69 -8.59
N THR A 77 -2.82 -30.93 -9.67
CA THR A 77 -1.60 -30.41 -10.29
C THR A 77 -1.38 -28.96 -9.89
N TYR A 78 -0.15 -28.61 -9.54
CA TYR A 78 0.19 -27.25 -9.10
C TYR A 78 1.04 -26.54 -10.15
N VAL A 79 0.77 -25.25 -10.37
CA VAL A 79 1.47 -24.40 -11.34
C VAL A 79 1.66 -23.00 -10.78
N ASN A 80 2.64 -22.27 -11.34
CA ASN A 80 2.71 -20.83 -11.16
C ASN A 80 1.58 -20.14 -11.95
N LYS A 81 0.76 -19.33 -11.27
CA LYS A 81 -0.22 -18.42 -11.87
C LYS A 81 0.13 -16.98 -11.49
N SER A 82 -0.12 -16.05 -12.41
CA SER A 82 -0.09 -14.62 -12.06
C SER A 82 -1.25 -14.30 -11.13
N PHE A 83 -1.09 -13.31 -10.25
CA PHE A 83 -2.19 -12.85 -9.41
C PHE A 83 -3.38 -12.35 -10.24
N VAL A 84 -3.13 -11.69 -11.38
CA VAL A 84 -4.17 -11.24 -12.32
C VAL A 84 -5.03 -12.42 -12.79
N SER A 85 -4.41 -13.52 -13.21
CA SER A 85 -5.14 -14.72 -13.64
C SER A 85 -5.97 -15.34 -12.51
N VAL A 86 -5.48 -15.30 -11.26
CA VAL A 86 -6.26 -15.76 -10.10
C VAL A 86 -7.46 -14.84 -9.84
N VAL A 87 -7.30 -13.53 -10.00
CA VAL A 87 -8.40 -12.56 -9.90
C VAL A 87 -9.42 -12.75 -11.04
N GLU A 88 -8.97 -13.02 -12.26
CA GLU A 88 -9.86 -13.35 -13.38
C GLU A 88 -10.70 -14.60 -13.09
N ASP A 89 -10.07 -15.65 -12.54
CA ASP A 89 -10.75 -16.87 -12.09
C ASP A 89 -11.79 -16.54 -10.99
N LEU A 90 -11.41 -15.73 -9.99
CA LEU A 90 -12.29 -15.28 -8.89
C LEU A 90 -13.53 -14.55 -9.42
N MET A 91 -13.35 -13.65 -10.39
CA MET A 91 -14.43 -12.81 -10.91
C MET A 91 -15.35 -13.58 -11.87
N THR A 92 -14.78 -14.37 -12.77
CA THR A 92 -15.54 -15.10 -13.81
C THR A 92 -16.48 -16.15 -13.21
N GLN A 93 -16.06 -16.76 -12.11
CA GLN A 93 -16.76 -17.87 -11.47
C GLN A 93 -17.56 -17.46 -10.23
N GLU A 94 -17.60 -16.15 -9.95
CA GLU A 94 -18.27 -15.55 -8.81
C GLU A 94 -17.89 -16.12 -7.43
N PHE A 95 -16.66 -16.62 -7.28
CA PHE A 95 -16.17 -17.15 -6.01
C PHE A 95 -16.01 -16.04 -4.95
N ASP A 96 -16.04 -16.45 -3.69
CA ASP A 96 -16.17 -15.52 -2.56
C ASP A 96 -14.84 -14.90 -2.14
N ALA A 97 -13.73 -15.64 -2.23
CA ALA A 97 -12.41 -15.16 -1.80
C ALA A 97 -11.24 -15.91 -2.45
N ILE A 98 -10.07 -15.29 -2.38
CA ILE A 98 -8.77 -15.97 -2.56
C ILE A 98 -8.23 -16.31 -1.17
N ALA A 99 -7.88 -17.56 -0.93
CA ALA A 99 -7.34 -18.02 0.35
C ALA A 99 -5.85 -18.36 0.21
N PHE A 100 -5.02 -17.60 0.90
CA PHE A 100 -3.58 -17.80 0.94
C PHE A 100 -3.21 -18.83 2.02
N ASN A 101 -2.40 -19.81 1.63
CA ASN A 101 -1.80 -20.83 2.50
C ASN A 101 -2.77 -21.43 3.51
N LEU A 102 -3.94 -21.89 3.06
CA LEU A 102 -4.95 -22.50 3.94
C LEU A 102 -4.31 -23.49 4.94
N GLN A 103 -4.58 -23.27 6.22
CA GLN A 103 -4.09 -24.10 7.32
C GLN A 103 -5.27 -24.74 8.06
N PRO A 104 -5.09 -25.96 8.59
CA PRO A 104 -6.02 -26.53 9.55
C PRO A 104 -6.18 -25.64 10.80
N ALA A 105 -7.36 -25.70 11.42
CA ALA A 105 -7.62 -24.96 12.66
C ALA A 105 -6.60 -25.32 13.76
N GLY A 106 -6.07 -24.29 14.44
CA GLY A 106 -5.10 -24.45 15.53
C GLY A 106 -3.64 -24.55 15.09
N GLN A 107 -3.33 -24.42 13.80
CA GLN A 107 -1.96 -24.29 13.31
C GLN A 107 -1.51 -22.84 13.17
N ASP A 108 -0.22 -22.64 12.88
CA ASP A 108 0.37 -21.31 12.67
C ASP A 108 -0.29 -20.62 11.46
N ALA A 109 -1.00 -19.52 11.72
CA ALA A 109 -1.67 -18.72 10.71
C ALA A 109 -0.87 -17.46 10.30
N SER A 110 0.42 -17.38 10.65
CA SER A 110 1.26 -16.20 10.41
C SER A 110 1.40 -15.82 8.92
N ASN A 111 1.17 -16.76 8.00
CA ASN A 111 1.09 -16.51 6.56
C ASN A 111 -0.21 -17.01 5.92
N ALA A 112 -1.27 -17.23 6.70
CA ALA A 112 -2.56 -17.69 6.21
C ALA A 112 -3.61 -16.57 6.31
N THR A 113 -4.30 -16.26 5.21
CA THR A 113 -5.35 -15.23 5.20
C THR A 113 -6.33 -15.45 4.04
N MET A 114 -7.51 -14.85 4.14
CA MET A 114 -8.48 -14.80 3.07
C MET A 114 -8.67 -13.36 2.60
N LEU A 115 -8.68 -13.16 1.29
CA LEU A 115 -9.00 -11.89 0.66
C LEU A 115 -10.39 -11.99 0.01
N PRO A 116 -11.44 -11.44 0.64
CA PRO A 116 -12.80 -11.46 0.09
C PRO A 116 -12.89 -10.66 -1.20
N ARG A 117 -13.62 -11.19 -2.18
CA ARG A 117 -13.87 -10.55 -3.48
C ARG A 117 -14.44 -9.14 -3.33
N GLU A 118 -15.36 -8.94 -2.38
CA GLU A 118 -16.05 -7.67 -2.11
C GLU A 118 -15.10 -6.51 -1.73
N HIS A 119 -13.90 -6.82 -1.23
CA HIS A 119 -12.90 -5.82 -0.84
C HIS A 119 -11.66 -5.84 -1.74
N LEU A 120 -11.42 -6.94 -2.44
CA LEU A 120 -10.18 -7.18 -3.18
C LEU A 120 -9.93 -6.11 -4.25
N ILE A 121 -10.93 -5.82 -5.10
CA ILE A 121 -10.75 -4.89 -6.22
C ILE A 121 -10.45 -3.48 -5.71
N THR A 122 -11.17 -3.00 -4.69
CA THR A 122 -10.92 -1.68 -4.09
C THR A 122 -9.54 -1.62 -3.44
N PHE A 123 -9.13 -2.68 -2.73
CA PHE A 123 -7.82 -2.77 -2.10
C PHE A 123 -6.69 -2.72 -3.14
N ILE A 124 -6.76 -3.55 -4.18
CA ILE A 124 -5.75 -3.60 -5.25
C ILE A 124 -5.70 -2.28 -6.00
N ASN A 125 -6.85 -1.75 -6.44
CA ASN A 125 -6.90 -0.50 -7.21
C ASN A 125 -6.32 0.68 -6.43
N ARG A 126 -6.58 0.76 -5.12
CA ARG A 126 -6.01 1.81 -4.27
C ARG A 126 -4.49 1.82 -4.36
N TYR A 127 -3.84 0.68 -4.16
CA TYR A 127 -2.38 0.61 -4.10
C TYR A 127 -1.74 0.63 -5.50
N THR A 128 -2.41 0.08 -6.51
CA THR A 128 -1.98 0.21 -7.91
C THR A 128 -2.01 1.67 -8.38
N ASP A 129 -3.03 2.46 -8.01
CA ASP A 129 -3.09 3.89 -8.32
C ASP A 129 -1.90 4.65 -7.71
N VAL A 130 -1.57 4.36 -6.44
CA VAL A 130 -0.39 4.94 -5.79
C VAL A 130 0.90 4.55 -6.51
N LEU A 131 1.09 3.25 -6.79
CA LEU A 131 2.29 2.74 -7.46
C LEU A 131 2.48 3.37 -8.84
N ASN A 132 1.42 3.50 -9.62
CA ASN A 132 1.46 4.13 -10.94
C ASN A 132 1.84 5.61 -10.84
N LYS A 133 1.16 6.38 -9.98
CA LYS A 133 1.44 7.81 -9.77
C LYS A 133 2.90 8.09 -9.39
N LEU A 134 3.45 7.29 -8.48
CA LEU A 134 4.85 7.45 -8.06
C LEU A 134 5.83 7.01 -9.17
N SER A 135 5.46 6.01 -9.98
CA SER A 135 6.30 5.55 -11.10
C SER A 135 6.39 6.57 -12.22
N ASP A 136 5.35 7.38 -12.41
CA ASP A 136 5.29 8.41 -13.46
C ASP A 136 6.10 9.68 -13.10
N ASN A 137 6.42 9.90 -11.81
CA ASN A 137 7.11 11.10 -11.30
C ASN A 137 8.38 11.52 -12.07
N PRO A 138 9.29 10.61 -12.47
CA PRO A 138 10.50 11.01 -13.21
C PRO A 138 10.23 11.73 -14.54
N SER A 139 9.00 11.64 -15.06
CA SER A 139 8.58 12.32 -16.30
C SER A 139 7.88 13.66 -16.07
N LEU A 140 7.63 14.05 -14.81
CA LEU A 140 6.81 15.20 -14.44
C LEU A 140 7.65 16.33 -13.84
N SER A 141 7.16 17.57 -14.00
CA SER A 141 7.70 18.72 -13.27
C SER A 141 7.39 18.61 -11.77
N VAL A 142 8.20 19.23 -10.91
CA VAL A 142 8.06 19.11 -9.44
C VAL A 142 6.65 19.51 -8.94
N SER A 143 6.00 20.48 -9.58
CA SER A 143 4.63 20.90 -9.22
C SER A 143 3.55 19.88 -9.59
N GLU A 144 3.83 19.02 -10.57
CA GLU A 144 2.93 17.99 -11.10
C GLU A 144 3.24 16.60 -10.55
N GLN A 145 4.42 16.41 -9.97
CA GLN A 145 4.80 15.18 -9.28
C GLN A 145 3.82 14.88 -8.15
N HIS A 146 3.53 13.59 -7.99
CA HIS A 146 2.73 13.07 -6.91
C HIS A 146 3.62 12.69 -5.73
N PHE A 147 3.21 13.09 -4.55
CA PHE A 147 3.92 12.77 -3.31
C PHE A 147 3.01 12.02 -2.36
N LEU A 148 3.61 11.12 -1.59
CA LEU A 148 2.97 10.57 -0.40
C LEU A 148 2.99 11.65 0.68
N MET A 149 1.82 11.94 1.27
CA MET A 149 1.68 12.98 2.28
C MET A 149 0.95 12.41 3.51
N PRO A 150 1.60 12.36 4.69
CA PRO A 150 0.94 11.96 5.92
C PRO A 150 0.01 13.07 6.43
N ALA A 151 -1.27 12.73 6.61
CA ALA A 151 -2.29 13.63 7.12
C ALA A 151 -3.23 12.96 8.13
N PHE A 152 -3.85 13.77 8.97
CA PHE A 152 -4.99 13.40 9.80
C PHE A 152 -6.24 14.08 9.26
N THR A 153 -7.38 13.40 9.34
CA THR A 153 -8.66 13.97 8.94
C THR A 153 -9.54 14.21 10.15
N ARG A 154 -10.25 15.34 10.13
CA ARG A 154 -11.33 15.65 11.07
C ARG A 154 -12.55 16.11 10.31
N GLN A 155 -13.73 15.83 10.85
CA GLN A 155 -14.95 16.48 10.36
C GLN A 155 -15.08 17.85 11.04
N THR A 156 -15.33 18.87 10.25
CA THR A 156 -15.66 20.21 10.72
C THR A 156 -17.11 20.30 11.14
N ALA A 157 -17.49 21.38 11.84
CA ALA A 157 -18.84 21.56 12.38
C ALA A 157 -19.96 21.60 11.31
N ASP A 158 -19.61 21.98 10.07
CA ASP A 158 -20.48 21.97 8.89
C ASP A 158 -20.50 20.62 8.14
N GLY A 159 -19.79 19.60 8.65
CA GLY A 159 -19.68 18.27 8.04
C GLY A 159 -18.64 18.15 6.93
N SER A 160 -17.88 19.21 6.64
CA SER A 160 -16.75 19.17 5.70
C SER A 160 -15.57 18.37 6.27
N VAL A 161 -14.67 17.90 5.39
CA VAL A 161 -13.42 17.25 5.81
C VAL A 161 -12.33 18.31 5.94
N SER A 162 -11.75 18.44 7.13
CA SER A 162 -10.50 19.17 7.34
C SER A 162 -9.33 18.18 7.44
N ARG A 163 -8.16 18.61 6.94
CA ARG A 163 -6.91 17.85 6.98
C ARG A 163 -5.84 18.62 7.70
N ILE A 164 -5.19 17.95 8.65
CA ILE A 164 -4.03 18.43 9.37
C ILE A 164 -2.85 17.59 8.92
N PHE A 165 -1.75 18.21 8.55
CA PHE A 165 -0.56 17.52 8.08
C PHE A 165 0.46 17.40 9.22
N ALA A 166 1.24 16.32 9.21
CA ALA A 166 2.44 16.29 10.03
C ALA A 166 3.38 17.41 9.57
N THR A 167 4.16 17.99 10.48
CA THR A 167 5.14 19.02 10.15
C THR A 167 6.51 18.65 10.68
N LEU A 168 7.54 19.10 9.97
CA LEU A 168 8.93 19.05 10.41
C LEU A 168 9.44 20.49 10.52
N SER A 169 10.12 20.80 11.61
CA SER A 169 10.71 22.13 11.81
C SER A 169 12.21 22.12 11.51
N ASN A 170 12.71 23.18 10.89
CA ASN A 170 14.16 23.40 10.77
C ASN A 170 14.75 23.93 12.10
N ALA A 171 16.07 24.19 12.10
CA ALA A 171 16.79 24.71 13.26
C ALA A 171 16.29 26.09 13.74
N ASP A 172 15.69 26.86 12.84
CA ASP A 172 15.13 28.19 13.10
C ASP A 172 13.67 28.14 13.60
N GLY A 173 13.09 26.93 13.70
CA GLY A 173 11.71 26.71 14.15
C GLY A 173 10.64 26.86 13.06
N GLU A 174 11.05 27.06 11.81
CA GLU A 174 10.14 27.16 10.66
C GLU A 174 9.58 25.79 10.31
N SER A 175 8.27 25.69 10.07
CA SER A 175 7.57 24.42 9.87
C SER A 175 7.23 24.15 8.41
N PHE A 176 7.46 22.90 7.99
CA PHE A 176 7.25 22.41 6.62
C PHE A 176 6.46 21.11 6.64
N VAL A 177 5.60 20.90 5.65
CA VAL A 177 4.93 19.60 5.46
C VAL A 177 5.90 18.63 4.78
N PRO A 178 6.22 17.47 5.38
CA PRO A 178 7.04 16.47 4.74
C PRO A 178 6.25 15.77 3.63
N VAL A 179 6.82 15.72 2.43
CA VAL A 179 6.24 15.06 1.27
C VAL A 179 7.26 14.12 0.67
N PHE A 180 6.82 12.97 0.16
CA PHE A 180 7.73 11.89 -0.24
C PHE A 180 7.50 11.46 -1.67
N SER A 181 8.53 11.52 -2.51
CA SER A 181 8.45 11.17 -3.94
C SER A 181 8.48 9.67 -4.20
N SER A 182 8.87 8.87 -3.19
CA SER A 182 8.99 7.41 -3.28
C SER A 182 8.54 6.70 -2.00
N ILE A 183 8.15 5.43 -2.14
CA ILE A 183 7.83 4.55 -1.01
C ILE A 183 9.05 4.37 -0.08
N LEU A 184 10.25 4.33 -0.65
CA LEU A 184 11.49 4.16 0.12
C LEU A 184 11.70 5.36 1.04
N SER A 185 11.61 6.59 0.52
CA SER A 185 11.72 7.80 1.33
C SER A 185 10.64 7.85 2.41
N PHE A 186 9.38 7.61 2.02
CA PHE A 186 8.26 7.60 2.94
C PHE A 186 8.43 6.58 4.07
N SER A 187 8.99 5.40 3.77
CA SER A 187 9.21 4.35 4.77
C SER A 187 10.16 4.78 5.89
N LYS A 188 11.11 5.68 5.61
CA LYS A 188 12.01 6.24 6.65
C LYS A 188 11.23 7.07 7.65
N TRP A 189 10.31 7.91 7.18
CA TRP A 189 9.45 8.71 8.04
C TRP A 189 8.39 7.84 8.75
N TYR A 190 7.69 6.99 7.99
CA TYR A 190 6.58 6.19 8.47
C TYR A 190 6.98 5.20 9.57
N ASN A 191 8.20 4.67 9.53
CA ASN A 191 8.72 3.75 10.55
C ASN A 191 9.47 4.44 11.70
N HIS A 192 9.57 5.78 11.69
CA HIS A 192 10.27 6.48 12.75
C HIS A 192 9.51 6.41 14.08
N PRO A 193 10.17 6.08 15.21
CA PRO A 193 9.51 5.89 16.50
C PRO A 193 8.79 7.15 17.00
N ASP A 194 9.37 8.32 16.79
CA ASP A 194 8.89 9.55 17.42
C ASP A 194 7.67 10.20 16.74
N PHE A 195 7.39 9.85 15.49
CA PHE A 195 6.29 10.48 14.73
C PHE A 195 5.57 9.53 13.77
N GLY A 196 6.29 8.58 13.15
CA GLY A 196 5.69 7.58 12.26
C GLY A 196 4.83 6.58 13.01
N ILE A 197 5.30 6.07 14.17
CA ILE A 197 4.51 5.17 15.01
C ILE A 197 3.26 5.86 15.59
N PRO A 198 3.35 7.05 16.23
CA PRO A 198 2.17 7.80 16.66
C PRO A 198 1.16 8.08 15.53
N PHE A 199 1.65 8.36 14.32
CA PHE A 199 0.81 8.55 13.14
C PHE A 199 0.00 7.30 12.79
N GLN A 200 0.64 6.12 12.83
CA GLN A 200 -0.01 4.84 12.59
C GLN A 200 -1.08 4.54 13.65
N GLU A 201 -0.73 4.69 14.94
CA GLU A 201 -1.63 4.44 16.07
C GLU A 201 -2.85 5.36 16.06
N SER A 202 -2.66 6.60 15.61
CA SER A 202 -3.72 7.60 15.49
C SER A 202 -4.54 7.47 14.20
N LYS A 203 -4.36 6.37 13.43
CA LYS A 203 -5.06 6.10 12.16
C LYS A 203 -4.89 7.23 11.13
N GLY A 204 -3.68 7.78 11.06
CA GLY A 204 -3.30 8.74 10.02
C GLY A 204 -3.53 8.16 8.62
N ILE A 205 -3.82 9.04 7.67
CA ILE A 205 -4.04 8.68 6.27
C ILE A 205 -2.86 9.13 5.42
N VAL A 206 -2.53 8.32 4.41
CA VAL A 206 -1.53 8.68 3.41
C VAL A 206 -2.27 9.16 2.17
N LEU A 207 -2.09 10.43 1.83
CA LEU A 207 -2.58 11.01 0.58
C LEU A 207 -1.54 10.82 -0.51
N THR A 208 -1.98 10.81 -1.76
CA THR A 208 -1.10 10.73 -2.94
C THR A 208 -1.49 11.85 -3.90
N TRP A 209 -0.95 13.03 -3.66
CA TRP A 209 -1.36 14.30 -4.25
C TRP A 209 -0.17 15.03 -4.86
N CYS A 210 -0.42 15.94 -5.79
CA CYS A 210 0.58 16.91 -6.20
C CYS A 210 0.57 18.16 -5.29
N LEU A 211 1.61 19.00 -5.40
CA LEU A 211 1.74 20.19 -4.54
C LEU A 211 0.63 21.21 -4.76
N SER A 212 0.08 21.29 -5.98
CA SER A 212 -1.07 22.16 -6.25
C SER A 212 -2.36 21.70 -5.54
N GLU A 213 -2.59 20.39 -5.44
CA GLU A 213 -3.71 19.81 -4.70
C GLU A 213 -3.55 19.99 -3.18
N LEU A 214 -2.32 20.03 -2.66
CA LEU A 214 -2.05 20.36 -1.27
C LEU A 214 -2.42 21.81 -0.95
N LYS A 215 -2.11 22.77 -1.83
CA LYS A 215 -2.47 24.18 -1.62
C LYS A 215 -3.97 24.44 -1.85
N ALA A 216 -4.54 23.83 -2.87
CA ALA A 216 -5.93 24.01 -3.29
C ALA A 216 -6.63 22.66 -3.46
N PRO A 217 -7.04 22.01 -2.34
CA PRO A 217 -7.68 20.71 -2.41
C PRO A 217 -9.02 20.80 -3.13
N ARG A 218 -9.32 19.80 -3.99
CA ARG A 218 -10.61 19.72 -4.69
C ARG A 218 -11.81 19.57 -3.75
N THR A 219 -11.58 19.02 -2.57
CA THR A 219 -12.60 18.77 -1.54
C THR A 219 -12.05 18.99 -0.14
N GLY A 220 -12.87 19.56 0.74
CA GLY A 220 -12.47 19.84 2.11
C GLY A 220 -11.46 20.99 2.22
N VAL A 221 -10.84 21.12 3.38
CA VAL A 221 -9.88 22.19 3.70
C VAL A 221 -8.59 21.60 4.26
N ASN A 222 -7.46 22.18 3.92
CA ASN A 222 -6.16 21.82 4.48
C ASN A 222 -5.71 22.92 5.45
N GLU A 223 -5.30 22.53 6.65
CA GLU A 223 -4.80 23.46 7.67
C GLU A 223 -3.30 23.64 7.50
N LEU A 224 -2.93 24.77 6.89
CA LEU A 224 -1.55 25.11 6.51
C LEU A 224 -1.10 26.48 7.05
N GLU A 225 -1.86 27.10 7.97
CA GLU A 225 -1.68 28.50 8.41
C GLU A 225 -0.27 28.81 8.96
N ASP A 226 0.36 27.85 9.65
CA ASP A 226 1.69 28.00 10.27
C ASP A 226 2.82 27.30 9.48
N VAL A 227 2.55 26.89 8.24
CA VAL A 227 3.51 26.15 7.40
C VAL A 227 4.04 27.04 6.29
N LEU A 228 5.36 27.11 6.10
CA LEU A 228 6.00 27.96 5.09
C LEU A 228 6.19 27.28 3.72
N GLY A 229 6.12 25.96 3.67
CA GLY A 229 6.41 25.18 2.47
C GLY A 229 6.29 23.68 2.67
N VAL A 230 6.89 22.93 1.74
CA VAL A 230 7.12 21.49 1.88
C VAL A 230 8.59 21.17 2.08
N ALA A 231 8.86 20.03 2.71
CA ALA A 231 10.16 19.39 2.70
C ALA A 231 10.04 18.08 1.89
N VAL A 232 10.69 18.02 0.74
CA VAL A 232 10.65 16.89 -0.20
C VAL A 232 11.73 15.86 0.16
N ASP A 233 11.32 14.63 0.46
CA ASP A 233 12.20 13.53 0.85
C ASP A 233 13.24 13.92 1.94
N PRO A 234 12.79 14.51 3.08
CA PRO A 234 13.68 15.17 4.03
C PRO A 234 14.69 14.24 4.73
N PHE A 235 14.45 12.91 4.70
CA PHE A 235 15.34 11.90 5.28
C PHE A 235 16.30 11.27 4.25
N ASP A 236 16.23 11.71 3.00
CA ASP A 236 17.17 11.35 1.93
C ASP A 236 18.16 12.48 1.65
N ALA A 237 17.80 13.73 1.98
CA ALA A 237 18.65 14.88 1.75
C ALA A 237 19.90 14.85 2.66
N SER A 238 21.07 15.11 2.08
CA SER A 238 22.31 15.31 2.83
C SER A 238 22.32 16.63 3.59
N ASP A 239 21.57 17.61 3.08
CA ASP A 239 21.32 18.91 3.70
C ASP A 239 19.80 19.17 3.67
N TYR A 240 19.19 19.29 4.86
CA TYR A 240 17.76 19.52 5.00
C TYR A 240 17.30 20.77 4.25
N ALA A 241 18.12 21.82 4.17
CA ALA A 241 17.76 23.05 3.47
C ALA A 241 17.50 22.81 1.96
N GLN A 242 18.15 21.80 1.36
CA GLN A 242 17.96 21.45 -0.05
C GLN A 242 16.66 20.69 -0.31
N SER A 243 16.02 20.16 0.74
CA SER A 243 14.71 19.53 0.65
C SER A 243 13.56 20.52 0.66
N ILE A 244 13.81 21.79 1.04
CA ILE A 244 12.74 22.77 1.27
C ILE A 244 12.32 23.41 -0.05
N ILE A 245 11.00 23.49 -0.26
CA ILE A 245 10.37 24.30 -1.29
C ILE A 245 9.34 25.21 -0.63
N LEU A 246 9.53 26.52 -0.72
CA LEU A 246 8.62 27.50 -0.13
C LEU A 246 7.36 27.67 -0.99
N TRP A 247 6.24 28.03 -0.34
CA TRP A 247 4.98 28.26 -1.07
C TRP A 247 5.07 29.33 -2.14
N GLN A 248 5.88 30.37 -1.89
CA GLN A 248 6.12 31.49 -2.82
C GLN A 248 6.87 31.04 -4.09
N ASP A 249 7.78 30.06 -3.96
CA ASP A 249 8.60 29.61 -5.09
C ASP A 249 7.73 28.81 -6.08
N LEU A 250 6.75 28.06 -5.56
CA LEU A 250 5.76 27.33 -6.36
C LEU A 250 4.78 28.24 -7.11
N GLU A 251 4.57 29.47 -6.64
CA GLU A 251 3.69 30.44 -7.32
C GLU A 251 4.39 31.13 -8.49
N SER A 252 5.69 31.40 -8.34
CA SER A 252 6.50 32.07 -9.36
C SER A 252 6.68 31.24 -10.65
N SER A 253 6.61 29.91 -10.55
CA SER A 253 6.70 28.99 -11.69
C SER A 253 5.45 28.94 -12.58
N GLY A 254 4.32 29.51 -12.13
CA GLY A 254 3.04 29.49 -12.87
C GLY A 254 2.78 30.71 -13.77
N THR A 255 3.63 31.75 -13.72
CA THR A 255 3.40 33.04 -14.41
C THR A 255 4.31 33.29 -15.61
N SER A 256 5.00 32.27 -16.13
CA SER A 256 5.75 32.38 -17.38
C SER A 256 4.93 31.84 -18.56
N SER A 257 3.96 32.63 -19.02
CA SER A 257 3.26 32.42 -20.31
C SER A 257 3.10 33.74 -21.04
#